data_AF-A0A7R9SWT4-F1
#
_entry.id   AF-A0A7R9SWT4-F1
#
_cell.length_a   1.000
_cell.length_b   1.000
_cell.length_c   1.000
_cell.angle_alpha   90.00
_cell.angle_beta   90.00
_cell.angle_gamma   90.00
#
_symmetry.space_group_name_H-M   'P 1'
#
loop_
_entity.id
_entity.type
_entity.pdbx_description
1 polymer ?
#
loop_
_entity_poly.entity_id
_entity_poly.type
_entity_poly.pdbx_seq_one_letter_code
_entity_poly.pdbx_strand_id
1 'polypeptide(L)'
;SKVTPAIGELCNALSPSLFAAANPTIYLVFGQTPTSAVEAYAVRFPHVVAANDEVPEKHVAQCARQALRALVEHENALAQASGGSSETSLSVTSLHVMLHTAAFNGGAAPDGFLPKRGYRVSRVKTLQIELTHGELGVGAKADEAVNEHAMWFAYRTAVRGDVS
;
A
#
# COMPACT_ATOMS: atom_id res chain seq x y z
N SER A 1 -22.95 6.14 -4.55
CA SER A 1 -21.71 5.36 -4.77
C SER A 1 -21.36 4.60 -3.50
N LYS A 2 -21.31 3.27 -3.54
CA LYS A 2 -20.92 2.42 -2.38
C LYS A 2 -19.40 2.37 -2.16
N VAL A 3 -18.62 2.97 -3.07
CA VAL A 3 -17.15 2.98 -3.06
C VAL A 3 -16.61 3.90 -1.95
N THR A 4 -17.16 5.12 -1.83
CA THR A 4 -16.67 6.13 -0.88
C THR A 4 -16.75 5.68 0.59
N PRO A 5 -17.85 5.04 1.06
CA PRO A 5 -17.89 4.49 2.42
C PRO A 5 -16.86 3.37 2.65
N ALA A 6 -16.67 2.47 1.67
CA ALA A 6 -15.72 1.36 1.78
C ALA A 6 -14.26 1.84 1.85
N ILE A 7 -13.92 2.91 1.10
CA ILE A 7 -12.61 3.57 1.19
C ILE A 7 -12.46 4.25 2.56
N GLY A 8 -13.50 4.92 3.06
CA GLY A 8 -13.48 5.56 4.38
C GLY A 8 -13.20 4.57 5.51
N GLU A 9 -13.88 3.42 5.50
CA GLU A 9 -13.63 2.35 6.48
C GLU A 9 -12.20 1.78 6.38
N LEU A 10 -11.69 1.60 5.15
CA LEU A 10 -10.32 1.16 4.92
C LEU A 10 -9.31 2.16 5.49
N CYS A 11 -9.49 3.47 5.23
CA CYS A 11 -8.61 4.50 5.77
C CYS A 11 -8.62 4.52 7.30
N ASN A 12 -9.78 4.30 7.93
CA ASN A 12 -9.89 4.19 9.39
C ASN A 12 -9.15 2.95 9.94
N ALA A 13 -9.19 1.83 9.20
CA ALA A 13 -8.45 0.61 9.56
C ALA A 13 -6.93 0.77 9.41
N LEU A 14 -6.48 1.59 8.45
CA LEU A 14 -5.09 2.02 8.28
C LEU A 14 -4.72 3.12 9.29
N SER A 15 -4.95 2.86 10.58
CA SER A 15 -4.71 3.84 11.65
C SER A 15 -3.21 4.14 11.83
N PRO A 16 -2.83 5.31 12.39
CA PRO A 16 -1.44 5.67 12.66
C PRO A 16 -0.66 4.63 13.49
N SER A 17 -1.35 3.91 14.37
CA SER A 17 -0.75 2.84 15.19
C SER A 17 -0.16 1.70 14.36
N LEU A 18 -0.69 1.45 13.16
CA LEU A 18 -0.18 0.47 12.21
C LEU A 18 1.20 0.86 11.68
N PHE A 19 1.38 2.14 11.39
CA PHE A 19 2.63 2.65 10.82
C PHE A 19 3.72 2.79 11.89
N ALA A 20 3.34 3.08 13.14
CA ALA A 20 4.28 3.28 14.24
C ALA A 20 5.00 2.01 14.72
N ALA A 21 4.39 0.83 14.57
CA ALA A 21 4.89 -0.38 15.23
C ALA A 21 5.68 -1.34 14.32
N ALA A 22 5.53 -1.27 12.99
CA ALA A 22 5.91 -2.42 12.16
C ALA A 22 6.27 -2.13 10.70
N ASN A 23 6.59 -0.88 10.33
CA ASN A 23 6.98 -0.44 8.96
C ASN A 23 6.23 -1.21 7.86
N PRO A 24 4.89 -1.11 7.82
CA PRO A 24 4.09 -1.96 6.96
C PRO A 24 4.36 -1.68 5.49
N THR A 25 4.32 -2.73 4.66
CA THR A 25 4.12 -2.58 3.22
C THR A 25 2.64 -2.80 2.90
N ILE A 26 2.02 -1.81 2.26
CA ILE A 26 0.62 -1.88 1.83
C ILE A 26 0.58 -2.27 0.37
N TYR A 27 -0.20 -3.28 0.04
CA TYR A 27 -0.42 -3.71 -1.33
C TYR A 27 -1.86 -3.40 -1.75
N LEU A 28 -2.00 -2.69 -2.87
CA LEU A 28 -3.27 -2.48 -3.56
C LEU A 28 -3.33 -3.47 -4.70
N VAL A 29 -4.18 -4.48 -4.60
CA VAL A 29 -4.26 -5.59 -5.54
C VAL A 29 -5.58 -5.52 -6.29
N PHE A 30 -5.51 -5.33 -7.60
CA PHE A 30 -6.67 -5.25 -8.46
C PHE A 30 -6.92 -6.61 -9.12
N GLY A 31 -8.16 -7.10 -9.05
CA GLY A 31 -8.56 -8.39 -9.63
C GLY A 31 -9.73 -9.04 -8.91
N GLN A 32 -10.17 -10.21 -9.40
CA GLN A 32 -11.29 -10.94 -8.79
C GLN A 32 -10.96 -11.43 -7.37
N THR A 33 -9.71 -11.87 -7.15
CA THR A 33 -9.18 -12.30 -5.86
C THR A 33 -7.75 -11.78 -5.67
N PRO A 34 -7.23 -11.72 -4.44
CA PRO A 34 -5.84 -11.31 -4.19
C PRO A 34 -4.80 -12.18 -4.91
N THR A 35 -5.09 -13.47 -5.09
CA THR A 35 -4.19 -14.43 -5.79
C THR A 35 -4.32 -14.39 -7.31
N SER A 36 -5.44 -13.89 -7.83
CA SER A 36 -5.70 -13.71 -9.26
C SER A 36 -5.65 -12.23 -9.64
N ALA A 37 -4.61 -11.54 -9.15
CA ALA A 37 -4.37 -10.15 -9.46
C ALA A 37 -4.14 -9.97 -10.97
N VAL A 38 -4.69 -8.90 -11.53
CA VAL A 38 -4.33 -8.39 -12.86
C VAL A 38 -3.28 -7.29 -12.76
N GLU A 39 -3.28 -6.57 -11.65
CA GLU A 39 -2.40 -5.46 -11.38
C GLU A 39 -2.20 -5.33 -9.87
N ALA A 40 -1.01 -4.89 -9.45
CA ALA A 40 -0.72 -4.63 -8.06
C ALA A 40 0.19 -3.42 -7.90
N TYR A 41 -0.01 -2.70 -6.80
CA TYR A 41 0.84 -1.62 -6.35
C TYR A 41 1.30 -1.92 -4.93
N ALA A 42 2.56 -1.64 -4.62
CA ALA A 42 3.10 -1.75 -3.27
C ALA A 42 3.55 -0.38 -2.80
N VAL A 43 3.08 0.05 -1.64
CA VAL A 43 3.50 1.28 -0.97
C VAL A 43 4.32 0.92 0.26
N ARG A 44 5.58 1.34 0.26
CA ARG A 44 6.55 1.08 1.33
C ARG A 44 6.87 2.37 2.07
N PHE A 45 7.05 2.20 3.38
CA PHE A 45 7.36 3.28 4.32
C PHE A 45 8.65 2.97 5.10
N PRO A 46 9.78 2.68 4.43
CA PRO A 46 10.98 2.13 5.09
C PRO A 46 11.64 3.08 6.09
N HIS A 47 11.31 4.37 6.04
CA HIS A 47 11.94 5.42 6.84
C HIS A 47 10.93 6.35 7.51
N VAL A 48 9.66 5.95 7.61
CA VAL A 48 8.67 6.74 8.36
C VAL A 48 8.77 6.37 9.83
N VAL A 49 9.59 7.10 10.58
CA VAL A 49 9.61 6.98 12.04
C VAL A 49 8.33 7.64 12.57
N ALA A 50 7.67 6.99 13.53
CA ALA A 50 6.57 7.61 14.26
C ALA A 50 7.07 8.95 14.82
N ALA A 51 6.54 10.06 14.32
CA ALA A 51 6.90 11.36 14.85
C ALA A 51 6.44 11.41 16.32
N ASN A 52 7.36 11.67 17.24
CA ASN A 52 7.02 11.87 18.65
C ASN A 52 6.24 13.18 18.86
N ASP A 53 6.23 14.06 17.86
CA ASP A 53 5.52 15.34 17.84
C ASP A 53 4.43 15.35 16.76
N GLU A 54 3.36 16.14 16.98
CA GLU A 54 2.32 16.37 15.97
C GLU A 54 2.91 16.96 14.69
N VAL A 55 2.88 16.19 13.60
CA VAL A 55 3.23 16.69 12.27
C VAL A 55 2.10 17.62 11.79
N PRO A 56 2.37 18.90 11.48
CA PRO A 56 1.34 19.80 10.98
C PRO A 56 0.68 19.25 9.71
N GLU A 57 -0.66 19.27 9.65
CA GLU A 57 -1.44 18.75 8.51
C GLU A 57 -0.97 19.32 7.16
N LYS A 58 -0.56 20.60 7.14
CA LYS A 58 -0.01 21.26 5.95
C LYS A 58 1.22 20.54 5.36
N HIS A 59 2.06 19.94 6.20
CA HIS A 59 3.24 19.20 5.76
C HIS A 59 2.84 17.83 5.22
N VAL A 60 1.89 17.14 5.87
CA VAL A 60 1.31 15.90 5.36
C VAL A 60 0.71 16.10 3.97
N ALA A 61 -0.09 17.17 3.80
CA ALA A 61 -0.68 17.52 2.51
C ALA A 61 0.38 17.84 1.44
N GLN A 62 1.49 18.47 1.83
CA GLN A 62 2.62 18.75 0.92
C GLN A 62 3.33 17.46 0.49
N CYS A 63 3.65 16.57 1.43
CA CYS A 63 4.26 15.28 1.13
C CYS A 63 3.35 14.41 0.24
N ALA A 64 2.03 14.40 0.51
CA ALA A 64 1.05 13.70 -0.31
C ALA A 64 1.03 14.25 -1.76
N ARG A 65 1.04 15.58 -1.93
CA ARG A 65 1.12 16.20 -3.27
C ARG A 65 2.42 15.84 -3.99
N GLN A 66 3.55 15.80 -3.28
CA GLN A 66 4.84 15.42 -3.87
C GLN A 66 4.84 13.96 -4.32
N ALA A 67 4.32 13.04 -3.51
CA ALA A 67 4.20 11.63 -3.86
C ALA A 67 3.29 11.43 -5.09
N LEU A 68 2.13 12.10 -5.11
CA LEU A 68 1.22 12.05 -6.26
C LEU A 68 1.84 12.62 -7.53
N ARG A 69 2.60 13.72 -7.42
CA ARG A 69 3.32 14.29 -8.56
C ARG A 69 4.36 13.33 -9.13
N ALA A 70 5.14 12.67 -8.28
CA ALA A 70 6.12 11.68 -8.72
C ALA A 70 5.46 10.49 -9.46
N LEU A 71 4.29 10.05 -9.01
CA LEU A 71 3.51 9.01 -9.69
C LEU A 71 3.05 9.45 -11.08
N VAL A 72 2.51 10.66 -11.20
CA VAL A 72 2.09 11.21 -12.50
C VAL A 72 3.28 11.33 -13.47
N GLU A 73 4.42 11.81 -12.98
CA GLU A 73 5.65 11.92 -13.79
C GLU A 73 6.15 10.53 -14.24
N HIS A 74 6.06 9.51 -13.39
CA HIS A 74 6.41 8.13 -13.72
C HIS A 74 5.49 7.53 -14.80
N GLU A 75 4.17 7.66 -14.64
CA GLU A 75 3.18 7.19 -15.61
C GLU A 75 3.34 7.89 -16.97
N ASN A 76 3.58 9.20 -16.97
CA ASN A 76 3.86 9.95 -18.19
C ASN A 76 5.13 9.45 -18.88
N ALA A 77 6.20 9.18 -18.13
CA ALA A 77 7.43 8.63 -18.69
C ALA A 77 7.21 7.22 -19.28
N LEU A 78 6.42 6.38 -18.61
CA LEU A 78 6.02 5.06 -19.12
C LEU A 78 5.19 5.17 -20.40
N ALA A 79 4.22 6.08 -20.44
CA ALA A 79 3.37 6.32 -21.61
C ALA A 79 4.19 6.80 -22.82
N GLN A 80 5.19 7.66 -22.59
CA GLN A 80 6.12 8.12 -23.63
C GLN A 80 7.06 7.01 -24.12
N ALA A 81 7.59 6.19 -23.23
CA ALA A 81 8.46 5.07 -23.58
C ALA A 81 7.74 3.94 -24.34
N SER A 82 6.43 3.80 -24.14
CA SER A 82 5.59 2.76 -24.76
C SER A 82 4.96 3.18 -26.10
N GLY A 83 5.28 4.36 -26.62
CA GLY A 83 4.88 4.78 -27.99
C GLY A 83 3.42 5.23 -28.12
N GLY A 84 2.72 5.46 -27.01
CA GLY A 84 1.33 5.92 -27.00
C GLY A 84 0.32 4.80 -27.25
N SER A 85 -0.59 4.64 -26.29
CA SER A 85 -1.70 3.68 -26.24
C SER A 85 -1.33 2.23 -25.91
N SER A 86 -1.34 1.93 -24.61
CA SER A 86 -1.93 0.68 -24.15
C SER A 86 -3.06 1.05 -23.20
N GLU A 87 -4.20 1.48 -23.75
CA GLU A 87 -5.46 1.45 -22.99
C GLU A 87 -5.85 -0.02 -22.84
N THR A 88 -5.17 -0.73 -21.95
CA THR A 88 -5.73 -1.97 -21.43
C THR A 88 -6.86 -1.51 -20.52
N SER A 89 -8.08 -1.51 -21.06
CA SER A 89 -9.31 -1.40 -20.26
C SER A 89 -9.34 -2.62 -19.35
N LEU A 90 -8.62 -2.53 -18.23
CA LEU A 90 -8.68 -3.53 -17.18
C LEU A 90 -10.08 -3.41 -16.60
N SER A 91 -10.88 -4.46 -16.78
CA SER A 91 -12.14 -4.64 -16.04
C SER A 91 -11.79 -4.90 -14.57
N VAL A 92 -11.31 -3.87 -13.89
CA VAL A 92 -10.99 -3.88 -12.48
C VAL A 92 -12.30 -3.95 -11.72
N THR A 93 -12.69 -5.18 -11.39
CA THR A 93 -13.96 -5.46 -10.69
C THR A 93 -13.82 -5.32 -9.19
N SER A 94 -12.61 -5.38 -8.63
CA SER A 94 -12.35 -5.27 -7.20
C SER A 94 -10.92 -4.84 -6.90
N LEU A 95 -10.79 -4.04 -5.84
CA LEU A 95 -9.55 -3.71 -5.14
C LEU A 95 -9.52 -4.50 -3.82
N HIS A 96 -8.44 -5.26 -3.63
CA HIS A 96 -8.11 -5.95 -2.40
C HIS A 96 -6.91 -5.27 -1.77
N VAL A 97 -7.02 -4.90 -0.50
CA VAL A 97 -5.89 -4.31 0.24
C VAL A 97 -5.24 -5.39 1.08
N MET A 98 -3.95 -5.61 0.84
CA MET A 98 -3.12 -6.53 1.61
C MET A 98 -2.08 -5.75 2.39
N LEU A 99 -1.68 -6.30 3.53
CA LEU A 99 -0.69 -5.73 4.42
C LEU A 99 0.39 -6.76 4.67
N HIS A 100 1.64 -6.37 4.53
CA HIS A 100 2.80 -7.19 4.88
C HIS A 100 3.64 -6.46 5.91
N THR A 101 3.72 -7.03 7.11
CA THR A 101 4.27 -6.33 8.26
C THR A 101 4.64 -7.32 9.35
N ALA A 102 5.60 -6.96 10.20
CA ALA A 102 5.95 -7.75 11.37
C ALA A 102 4.70 -8.00 12.24
N ALA A 103 4.60 -9.19 12.83
CA ALA A 103 3.50 -9.53 13.71
C ALA A 103 3.34 -8.50 14.86
N PHE A 104 2.22 -7.79 14.91
CA PHE A 104 1.88 -6.92 16.04
C PHE A 104 1.72 -7.77 17.30
N ASN A 105 2.39 -7.40 18.39
CA ASN A 105 2.17 -7.89 19.77
C ASN A 105 1.70 -9.36 19.86
N GLY A 106 2.54 -10.32 19.48
CA GLY A 106 2.23 -11.75 19.64
C GLY A 106 1.39 -12.38 18.52
N GLY A 107 1.28 -11.73 17.35
CA GLY A 107 0.62 -12.30 16.17
C GLY A 107 -0.83 -11.88 15.97
N ALA A 108 -1.29 -10.85 16.69
CA ALA A 108 -2.62 -10.28 16.47
C ALA A 108 -2.68 -9.57 15.12
N ALA A 109 -3.80 -9.70 14.43
CA ALA A 109 -4.05 -8.95 13.20
C ALA A 109 -4.45 -7.50 13.54
N PRO A 110 -4.02 -6.52 12.73
CA PRO A 110 -4.52 -5.15 12.85
C PRO A 110 -6.04 -5.10 12.68
N ASP A 111 -6.69 -4.11 13.29
CA ASP A 111 -8.14 -3.96 13.22
C ASP A 111 -8.63 -3.88 11.77
N GLY A 112 -9.66 -4.66 11.45
CA GLY A 112 -10.21 -4.76 10.10
C GLY A 112 -9.40 -5.63 9.14
N PHE A 113 -8.25 -6.14 9.55
CA PHE A 113 -7.41 -7.06 8.78
C PHE A 113 -7.51 -8.50 9.30
N LEU A 114 -7.41 -9.46 8.38
CA LEU A 114 -7.45 -10.90 8.66
C LEU A 114 -6.13 -11.54 8.24
N PRO A 115 -5.53 -12.43 9.05
CA PRO A 115 -4.27 -13.07 8.71
C PRO A 115 -4.44 -14.00 7.51
N LYS A 116 -3.45 -14.00 6.61
CA LYS A 116 -3.39 -14.78 5.37
C LYS A 116 -2.12 -15.62 5.33
N ARG A 117 -2.12 -16.69 6.13
CA ARG A 117 -1.02 -17.68 6.15
C ARG A 117 -0.87 -18.31 4.76
N GLY A 118 0.36 -18.40 4.28
CA GLY A 118 0.68 -18.97 2.96
C GLY A 118 0.37 -18.08 1.76
N TYR A 119 -0.16 -16.87 1.97
CA TYR A 119 -0.31 -15.93 0.86
C TYR A 119 1.06 -15.52 0.30
N ARG A 120 1.07 -15.35 -1.02
CA ARG A 120 2.19 -14.86 -1.81
C ARG A 120 1.63 -13.86 -2.81
N VAL A 121 2.35 -12.76 -3.01
CA VAL A 121 2.00 -11.79 -4.05
C VAL A 121 1.98 -12.52 -5.39
N SER A 122 0.90 -12.34 -6.15
CA SER A 122 0.78 -12.86 -7.51
C SER A 122 1.95 -12.36 -8.36
N ARG A 123 2.35 -13.11 -9.40
CA ARG A 123 3.47 -12.77 -10.31
C ARG A 123 3.20 -11.55 -11.21
N VAL A 124 2.21 -10.74 -10.87
CA VAL A 124 1.91 -9.50 -11.60
C VAL A 124 3.02 -8.47 -11.38
N LYS A 125 3.30 -7.70 -12.43
CA LYS A 125 4.19 -6.55 -12.34
C LYS A 125 3.64 -5.63 -11.26
N THR A 126 4.42 -5.42 -10.20
CA THR A 126 4.02 -4.59 -9.08
C THR A 126 4.78 -3.27 -9.15
N LEU A 127 4.07 -2.15 -9.24
CA LEU A 127 4.71 -0.84 -9.10
C LEU A 127 4.98 -0.60 -7.61
N GLN A 128 6.26 -0.38 -7.26
CA GLN A 128 6.66 -0.09 -5.90
C GLN A 128 6.85 1.41 -5.71
N ILE A 129 6.14 1.97 -4.75
CA ILE A 129 6.19 3.37 -4.34
C ILE A 129 6.90 3.39 -2.99
N GLU A 130 8.03 4.06 -2.92
CA GLU A 130 8.84 4.14 -1.71
C GLU A 130 8.84 5.58 -1.19
N LEU A 131 8.37 5.78 0.04
CA LEU A 131 8.33 7.08 0.69
C LEU A 131 9.51 7.20 1.66
N THR A 132 10.39 8.17 1.38
CA THR A 132 11.63 8.41 2.15
C THR A 132 11.73 9.88 2.58
N HIS A 133 12.34 10.16 3.73
CA HIS A 133 12.55 11.52 4.25
C HIS A 133 13.93 12.13 3.91
N GLY A 134 14.67 11.53 2.96
CA GLY A 134 15.95 12.06 2.46
C GLY A 134 17.20 11.70 3.26
N GLU A 135 17.10 11.01 4.40
CA GLU A 135 18.26 10.48 5.11
C GLU A 135 18.71 9.13 4.52
N LEU A 136 19.60 9.22 3.53
CA LEU A 136 20.37 8.08 3.04
C LEU A 136 21.40 7.68 4.11
N GLY A 137 21.03 6.87 5.12
CA GLY A 137 22.09 6.35 6.00
C GLY A 137 21.74 5.51 7.22
N VAL A 138 20.54 5.60 7.80
CA VAL A 138 20.28 4.94 9.10
C VAL A 138 19.22 3.83 9.03
N GLY A 139 18.31 3.85 8.04
CA GLY A 139 17.17 2.93 7.98
C GLY A 139 17.37 1.61 7.22
N ALA A 140 18.36 1.50 6.33
CA ALA A 140 18.52 0.31 5.48
C ALA A 140 18.83 -0.98 6.28
N LYS A 141 19.49 -0.86 7.44
CA LYS A 141 19.77 -2.00 8.32
C LYS A 141 18.57 -2.43 9.18
N ALA A 142 17.56 -1.57 9.36
CA ALA A 142 16.33 -1.95 10.06
C ALA A 142 15.37 -2.75 9.15
N ASP A 143 15.51 -2.61 7.83
CA ASP A 143 14.59 -3.16 6.83
C ASP A 143 14.75 -4.69 6.63
N GLU A 144 15.93 -5.25 6.92
CA GLU A 144 16.21 -6.68 6.80
C GLU A 144 15.73 -7.49 8.03
N ALA A 145 15.93 -6.99 9.25
CA ALA A 145 15.56 -7.70 10.48
C ALA A 145 14.05 -7.67 10.79
N VAL A 146 13.32 -6.65 10.33
CA VAL A 146 11.87 -6.49 10.59
C VAL A 146 11.01 -7.43 9.73
N ASN A 147 11.54 -7.96 8.62
CA ASN A 147 10.77 -8.80 7.69
C ASN A 147 10.87 -10.31 7.92
N GLU A 148 11.82 -10.81 8.72
CA GLU A 148 11.97 -12.25 8.98
C GLU A 148 10.75 -12.88 9.69
N HIS A 149 9.95 -12.05 10.36
CA HIS A 149 8.70 -12.44 11.02
C HIS A 149 7.46 -11.75 10.45
N ALA A 150 7.57 -11.18 9.24
CA ALA A 150 6.45 -10.51 8.60
C ALA A 150 5.36 -11.50 8.18
N MET A 151 4.11 -11.11 8.41
CA MET A 151 2.94 -11.88 8.03
C MET A 151 2.07 -11.08 7.06
N TRP A 152 1.33 -11.83 6.26
CA TRP A 152 0.33 -11.26 5.37
C TRP A 152 -1.00 -11.12 6.08
N PHE A 153 -1.64 -9.98 5.88
CA PHE A 153 -3.01 -9.74 6.26
C PHE A 153 -3.80 -9.20 5.06
N ALA A 154 -5.10 -9.50 5.00
CA ALA A 154 -6.01 -8.93 4.01
C ALA A 154 -7.05 -8.08 4.74
N TYR A 155 -7.35 -6.92 4.19
CA TYR A 155 -8.49 -6.15 4.67
C TYR A 155 -9.78 -6.97 4.45
N ARG A 156 -10.65 -6.96 5.46
CA ARG A 156 -11.84 -7.84 5.52
C ARG A 156 -12.82 -7.68 4.35
N THR A 157 -12.81 -6.50 3.69
CA THR A 157 -13.75 -6.17 2.63
C THR A 157 -13.01 -5.71 1.38
N ALA A 158 -13.25 -6.36 0.24
CA ALA A 158 -12.77 -5.85 -1.04
C ALA A 158 -13.60 -4.63 -1.47
N VAL A 159 -12.94 -3.58 -1.97
CA VAL A 159 -13.62 -2.41 -2.54
C VAL A 159 -13.99 -2.74 -3.97
N ARG A 160 -15.29 -2.79 -4.28
CA ARG A 160 -15.79 -3.06 -5.64
C ARG A 160 -16.12 -1.76 -6.34
N GLY A 161 -15.60 -1.56 -7.55
CA GLY A 161 -16.06 -0.47 -8.41
C GLY A 161 -17.51 -0.72 -8.82
N ASP A 162 -18.37 0.30 -8.73
CA ASP A 162 -19.69 0.24 -9.35
C ASP A 162 -19.47 0.24 -10.87
N VAL A 163 -19.94 -0.79 -11.57
CA VAL A 163 -19.94 -0.88 -13.03
C VAL A 163 -21.28 -0.42 -13.62
N SER A 164 -22.01 0.42 -12.88
CA SER A 164 -23.33 0.94 -13.26
C SER A 164 -23.23 2.23 -14.05
#